data_AF-A0A958AUI0-F1
#
_entry.id   AF-A0A958AUI0-F1
#
_cell.length_a   1.000
_cell.length_b   1.000
_cell.length_c   1.000
_cell.angle_alpha   90.00
_cell.angle_beta   90.00
_cell.angle_gamma   90.00
#
_symmetry.space_group_name_H-M   'P 1'
#
loop_
_entity.id
_entity.type
_entity.pdbx_description
1 polymer ?
#
loop_
_entity_poly.entity_id
_entity_poly.type
_entity_poly.pdbx_seq_one_letter_code
_entity_poly.pdbx_strand_id
1 'polypeptide(L)'
;MWKKLLEFFKRLLGIKSASPSVVEKYNQPDSKCSEKLPALPITDKYEKIDWENKPPQYRKRNGVLTFREREFYRVLRSLMGRENHILSMVRMADVLWLSNETEDRKFHHNNILCKHFDYVICDKLKFEPILVVELDDPKHQWEHRWQIDKFKDKACEVAGLPIVRIEVQDEYDKADIEREIRKALNSVPQQSE
;
A
#
# COMPACT_ATOMS: atom_id res chain seq x y z
N MET A 1 40.23 -6.66 -13.90
CA MET A 1 40.41 -5.29 -14.43
C MET A 1 39.44 -4.27 -13.79
N TRP A 2 38.21 -4.63 -13.44
CA TRP A 2 37.22 -3.69 -12.88
C TRP A 2 37.43 -3.30 -11.41
N LYS A 3 38.04 -4.17 -10.59
CA LYS A 3 38.37 -3.90 -9.18
C LYS A 3 39.32 -2.69 -9.00
N LYS A 4 40.24 -2.45 -9.94
CA LYS A 4 41.13 -1.29 -9.93
C LYS A 4 40.40 0.01 -10.30
N LEU A 5 39.37 -0.07 -11.15
CA LEU A 5 38.53 1.06 -11.53
C LEU A 5 37.62 1.50 -10.38
N LEU A 6 37.07 0.53 -9.64
CA LEU A 6 36.23 0.78 -8.47
C LEU A 6 36.99 1.46 -7.32
N GLU A 7 38.24 1.04 -7.08
CA GLU A 7 39.11 1.68 -6.08
C GLU A 7 39.59 3.08 -6.48
N PHE A 8 39.76 3.35 -7.78
CA PHE A 8 40.05 4.69 -8.27
C PHE A 8 38.88 5.66 -8.01
N PHE A 9 37.63 5.23 -8.27
CA PHE A 9 36.44 6.05 -8.03
C PHE A 9 36.17 6.34 -6.54
N LYS A 10 36.35 5.35 -5.65
CA LYS A 10 36.20 5.55 -4.19
C LYS A 10 37.17 6.59 -3.64
N ARG A 11 38.40 6.63 -4.17
CA ARG A 11 39.45 7.56 -3.76
C ARG A 11 39.24 8.97 -4.32
N LEU A 12 38.66 9.10 -5.51
CA LEU A 12 38.29 10.39 -6.12
C LEU A 12 37.14 11.08 -5.37
N LEU A 13 36.22 10.30 -4.79
CA LEU A 13 35.02 10.81 -4.13
C LEU A 13 35.13 10.91 -2.60
N GLY A 14 36.29 10.60 -2.01
CA GLY A 14 36.51 10.72 -0.56
C GLY A 14 35.60 9.83 0.30
N ILE A 15 35.05 8.74 -0.26
CA ILE A 15 34.10 7.86 0.43
C ILE A 15 34.88 6.94 1.35
N LYS A 16 34.87 7.21 2.67
CA LYS A 16 35.37 6.26 3.67
C LYS A 16 34.45 5.03 3.69
N SER A 17 35.05 3.84 3.66
CA SER A 17 34.33 2.57 3.76
C SER A 17 33.55 2.51 5.07
N ALA A 18 32.23 2.33 4.99
CA ALA A 18 31.40 2.03 6.15
C ALA A 18 31.77 0.65 6.73
N SER A 19 31.77 0.55 8.06
CA SER A 19 32.04 -0.68 8.81
C SER A 19 30.95 -1.74 8.58
N PRO A 20 31.24 -3.04 8.76
CA PRO A 20 30.30 -4.14 8.45
C PRO A 20 29.06 -4.23 9.36
N SER A 21 28.83 -3.26 10.24
CA SER A 21 27.84 -3.35 11.33
C SER A 21 26.41 -2.95 10.97
N VAL A 22 26.10 -2.69 9.70
CA VAL A 22 24.73 -2.33 9.27
C VAL A 22 23.99 -3.53 8.67
N VAL A 23 24.69 -4.57 8.22
CA VAL A 23 24.05 -5.75 7.59
C VAL A 23 23.54 -6.77 8.63
N GLU A 24 24.13 -6.81 9.83
CA GLU A 24 23.70 -7.75 10.88
C GLU A 24 22.49 -7.28 11.71
N LYS A 25 22.17 -5.98 11.72
CA LYS A 25 20.95 -5.48 12.39
C LYS A 25 19.65 -5.85 11.66
N TYR A 26 19.73 -6.17 10.37
CA TYR A 26 18.56 -6.54 9.54
C TYR A 26 18.29 -8.06 9.47
N ASN A 27 18.99 -8.87 10.26
CA ASN A 27 18.75 -10.31 10.38
C ASN A 27 18.03 -10.74 11.67
N GLN A 28 17.53 -9.79 12.46
CA GLN A 28 16.53 -10.11 13.48
C GLN A 28 15.15 -9.85 12.88
N PRO A 29 14.36 -10.89 12.57
CA PRO A 29 12.99 -10.69 12.15
C PRO A 29 12.24 -10.02 13.31
N ASP A 30 11.62 -8.87 13.06
CA ASP A 30 10.63 -8.32 13.98
C ASP A 30 9.56 -9.39 14.20
N SER A 31 9.64 -10.02 15.37
CA SER A 31 8.96 -11.25 15.75
C SER A 31 7.43 -11.14 15.84
N LYS A 32 6.85 -10.02 15.39
CA LYS A 32 5.40 -9.76 15.40
C LYS A 32 4.78 -9.45 14.03
N CYS A 33 5.57 -9.27 12.97
CA CYS A 33 5.05 -9.07 11.59
C CYS A 33 5.18 -10.34 10.71
N SER A 34 5.38 -11.51 11.33
CA SER A 34 5.60 -12.79 10.64
C SER A 34 4.70 -13.92 11.11
N GLU A 35 3.63 -13.62 11.86
CA GLU A 35 2.53 -14.57 11.93
C GLU A 35 1.95 -14.67 10.53
N LYS A 36 2.41 -15.70 9.79
CA LYS A 36 1.77 -16.16 8.56
C LYS A 36 0.28 -16.11 8.83
N LEU A 37 -0.44 -15.27 8.07
CA LEU A 37 -1.89 -15.31 8.02
C LEU A 37 -2.30 -16.78 8.11
N PRO A 38 -3.10 -17.18 9.12
CA PRO A 38 -3.44 -18.58 9.30
C PRO A 38 -3.92 -19.06 7.94
N ALA A 39 -3.27 -20.10 7.42
CA ALA A 39 -3.68 -20.69 6.16
C ALA A 39 -5.19 -20.84 6.25
N LEU A 40 -5.93 -20.16 5.36
CA LEU A 40 -7.38 -20.33 5.33
C LEU A 40 -7.59 -21.83 5.35
N PRO A 41 -8.42 -22.35 6.28
CA PRO A 41 -8.61 -23.79 6.37
C PRO A 41 -8.90 -24.26 4.96
N ILE A 42 -8.04 -25.14 4.42
CA ILE A 42 -8.32 -25.80 3.15
C ILE A 42 -9.55 -26.63 3.47
N THR A 43 -10.71 -26.03 3.27
CA THR A 43 -11.97 -26.74 3.46
C THR A 43 -12.07 -27.72 2.31
N ASP A 44 -12.47 -28.96 2.58
CA ASP A 44 -12.76 -29.99 1.56
C ASP A 44 -13.76 -29.50 0.47
N LYS A 45 -14.37 -28.32 0.65
CA LYS A 45 -15.18 -27.65 -0.35
C LYS A 45 -14.45 -27.40 -1.67
N TYR A 46 -13.13 -27.15 -1.66
CA TYR A 46 -12.38 -26.93 -2.90
C TYR A 46 -12.18 -28.23 -3.70
N GLU A 47 -12.03 -29.36 -3.01
CA GLU A 47 -11.94 -30.70 -3.62
C GLU A 47 -13.29 -31.15 -4.21
N LYS A 48 -14.40 -30.61 -3.70
CA LYS A 48 -15.77 -30.90 -4.14
C LYS A 48 -16.24 -30.05 -5.33
N ILE A 49 -15.40 -29.15 -5.85
CA ILE A 49 -15.76 -28.38 -7.03
C ILE A 49 -15.60 -29.29 -8.25
N ASP A 50 -16.72 -29.59 -8.91
CA ASP A 50 -16.73 -30.31 -10.17
C ASP A 50 -16.34 -29.37 -11.32
N TRP A 51 -15.04 -29.23 -11.56
CA TRP A 51 -14.50 -28.40 -12.63
C TRP A 51 -14.77 -28.95 -14.03
N GLU A 52 -15.09 -30.24 -14.16
CA GLU A 52 -15.25 -30.90 -15.45
C GLU A 52 -16.69 -30.82 -15.95
N ASN A 53 -17.67 -31.13 -15.09
CA ASN A 53 -19.09 -31.18 -15.47
C ASN A 53 -19.88 -29.94 -15.05
N LYS A 54 -19.42 -29.20 -14.03
CA LYS A 54 -20.11 -27.99 -13.55
C LYS A 54 -19.15 -26.92 -13.01
N PRO A 55 -18.18 -26.46 -13.82
CA PRO A 55 -17.19 -25.50 -13.35
C PRO A 55 -17.86 -24.16 -12.95
N PRO A 56 -17.43 -23.56 -11.83
CA PRO A 56 -17.74 -22.16 -11.55
C PRO A 56 -17.28 -21.26 -12.70
N GLN A 57 -18.15 -20.36 -13.14
CA GLN A 57 -17.89 -19.52 -14.32
C GLN A 57 -17.20 -18.21 -13.93
N TYR A 58 -15.89 -18.26 -13.75
CA TYR A 58 -15.08 -17.05 -13.61
C TYR A 58 -14.86 -16.38 -14.96
N ARG A 59 -14.90 -15.04 -14.98
CA ARG A 59 -14.53 -14.25 -16.16
C ARG A 59 -13.56 -13.16 -15.75
N LYS A 60 -12.57 -12.90 -16.61
CA LYS A 60 -11.68 -11.75 -16.44
C LYS A 60 -12.46 -10.45 -16.61
N ARG A 61 -12.13 -9.44 -15.81
CA ARG A 61 -12.60 -8.07 -16.04
C ARG A 61 -11.84 -7.45 -17.21
N ASN A 62 -12.43 -6.46 -17.87
CA ASN A 62 -11.78 -5.72 -18.96
C ASN A 62 -10.65 -4.80 -18.46
N GLY A 63 -10.65 -4.46 -17.18
CA GLY A 63 -9.61 -3.70 -16.52
C GLY A 63 -9.73 -3.80 -15.00
N VAL A 64 -8.64 -3.51 -14.30
CA VAL A 64 -8.60 -3.44 -12.83
C VAL A 64 -9.15 -2.10 -12.35
N LEU A 65 -8.79 -1.01 -13.05
CA LEU A 65 -9.15 0.37 -12.71
C LEU A 65 -10.26 0.91 -13.60
N THR A 66 -11.12 1.76 -13.04
CA THR A 66 -12.10 2.57 -13.77
C THR A 66 -11.43 3.60 -14.67
N PHE A 67 -12.17 4.29 -15.54
CA PHE A 67 -11.59 5.33 -16.40
C PHE A 67 -10.93 6.45 -15.58
N ARG A 68 -11.66 6.99 -14.58
CA ARG A 68 -11.20 8.08 -13.73
C ARG A 68 -9.98 7.68 -12.90
N GLU A 69 -9.98 6.47 -12.32
CA GLU A 69 -8.80 5.91 -11.65
C GLU A 69 -7.60 5.80 -12.60
N ARG A 70 -7.76 5.28 -13.82
CA ARG A 70 -6.65 5.16 -14.77
C ARG A 70 -6.04 6.51 -15.15
N GLU A 71 -6.86 7.53 -15.36
CA GLU A 71 -6.35 8.87 -15.68
C GLU A 71 -5.58 9.46 -14.49
N PHE A 72 -6.10 9.33 -13.27
CA PHE A 72 -5.38 9.76 -12.08
C PHE A 72 -4.08 8.97 -11.85
N TYR A 73 -4.08 7.65 -12.06
CA TYR A 73 -2.87 6.83 -11.95
C TYR A 73 -1.74 7.35 -12.85
N ARG A 74 -2.04 7.84 -14.05
CA ARG A 74 -1.03 8.45 -14.95
C ARG A 74 -0.42 9.70 -14.35
N VAL A 75 -1.24 10.55 -13.73
CA VAL A 75 -0.80 11.76 -13.02
C VAL A 75 0.10 11.36 -11.85
N LEU A 76 -0.38 10.48 -10.98
CA LEU A 76 0.32 9.99 -9.80
C LEU A 76 1.65 9.33 -10.16
N ARG A 77 1.68 8.51 -11.21
CA ARG A 77 2.91 7.89 -11.73
C ARG A 77 3.90 8.92 -12.25
N SER A 78 3.44 10.01 -12.87
CA SER A 78 4.34 11.07 -13.33
C SER A 78 4.99 11.85 -12.17
N LEU A 79 4.30 11.95 -11.03
CA LEU A 79 4.79 12.62 -9.83
C LEU A 79 5.70 11.73 -8.98
N MET A 80 5.27 10.51 -8.69
CA MET A 80 5.89 9.64 -7.68
C MET A 80 6.61 8.42 -8.26
N GLY A 81 6.25 7.99 -9.47
CA GLY A 81 6.66 6.69 -10.01
C GLY A 81 8.14 6.52 -10.33
N ARG A 82 8.95 7.58 -10.21
CA ARG A 82 10.42 7.50 -10.32
C ARG A 82 11.07 7.06 -9.02
N GLU A 83 10.54 7.53 -7.89
CA GLU A 83 11.13 7.33 -6.56
C GLU A 83 10.31 6.43 -5.65
N ASN A 84 9.15 5.95 -6.10
CA ASN A 84 8.27 5.10 -5.33
C ASN A 84 7.56 4.05 -6.19
N HIS A 85 7.11 2.98 -5.54
CA HIS A 85 6.17 2.04 -6.14
C HIS A 85 4.74 2.52 -5.90
N ILE A 86 3.88 2.34 -6.91
CA ILE A 86 2.46 2.68 -6.83
C ILE A 86 1.68 1.40 -7.09
N LEU A 87 1.02 0.91 -6.06
CA LEU A 87 0.14 -0.25 -6.10
C LEU A 87 -1.31 0.24 -6.14
N SER A 88 -2.14 -0.35 -6.99
CA SER A 88 -3.55 0.05 -7.11
C SER A 88 -4.50 -1.05 -6.66
N MET A 89 -5.68 -0.69 -6.16
CA MET A 89 -6.70 -1.63 -5.68
C MET A 89 -6.14 -2.62 -4.64
N VAL A 90 -5.34 -2.11 -3.70
CA VAL A 90 -4.68 -2.95 -2.68
C VAL A 90 -5.66 -3.23 -1.56
N ARG A 91 -5.85 -4.49 -1.15
CA ARG A 91 -6.72 -4.78 0.00
C ARG A 91 -6.13 -4.13 1.24
N MET A 92 -6.99 -3.57 2.10
CA MET A 92 -6.50 -2.97 3.36
C MET A 92 -5.76 -4.00 4.20
N ALA A 93 -6.19 -5.27 4.19
CA ALA A 93 -5.51 -6.37 4.88
C ALA A 93 -4.10 -6.72 4.36
N ASP A 94 -3.70 -6.22 3.18
CA ASP A 94 -2.34 -6.37 2.65
C ASP A 94 -1.41 -5.23 3.10
N VAL A 95 -1.97 -4.22 3.78
CA VAL A 95 -1.27 -3.00 4.26
C VAL A 95 -1.35 -2.88 5.78
N LEU A 96 -2.50 -3.24 6.34
CA LEU A 96 -2.85 -3.12 7.75
C LEU A 96 -3.10 -4.50 8.33
N TRP A 97 -2.74 -4.66 9.61
CA TRP A 97 -3.05 -5.84 10.39
C TRP A 97 -3.66 -5.45 11.73
N LEU A 98 -4.54 -6.31 12.26
CA LEU A 98 -5.15 -6.11 13.57
C LEU A 98 -4.23 -6.70 14.63
N SER A 99 -3.53 -5.85 15.39
CA SER A 99 -2.44 -6.25 16.28
C SER A 99 -2.88 -6.66 17.68
N ASN A 100 -4.12 -6.37 18.06
CA ASN A 100 -4.67 -6.68 19.38
C ASN A 100 -5.85 -7.65 19.29
N GLU A 101 -6.08 -8.36 20.38
CA GLU A 101 -7.36 -9.03 20.61
C GLU A 101 -8.39 -7.99 21.04
N THR A 102 -9.58 -8.06 20.45
CA THR A 102 -10.70 -7.13 20.67
C THR A 102 -12.01 -7.90 20.62
N GLU A 103 -13.05 -7.36 21.26
CA GLU A 103 -14.42 -7.78 21.00
C GLU A 103 -14.69 -7.68 19.49
N ASP A 104 -15.45 -8.64 18.96
CA ASP A 104 -15.75 -8.76 17.53
C ASP A 104 -14.54 -8.73 16.59
N ARG A 105 -13.39 -9.28 17.01
CA ARG A 105 -12.16 -9.40 16.18
C ARG A 105 -12.42 -9.88 14.74
N LYS A 106 -13.32 -10.85 14.56
CA LYS A 106 -13.70 -11.35 13.22
C LYS A 106 -14.36 -10.26 12.37
N PHE A 107 -15.22 -9.42 12.95
CA PHE A 107 -15.83 -8.29 12.25
C PHE A 107 -14.77 -7.27 11.82
N HIS A 108 -13.88 -6.85 12.72
CA HIS A 108 -12.80 -5.92 12.39
C HIS A 108 -11.86 -6.47 11.32
N HIS A 109 -11.47 -7.73 11.42
CA HIS A 109 -10.64 -8.39 10.41
C HIS A 109 -11.36 -8.50 9.05
N ASN A 110 -12.64 -8.87 9.04
CA ASN A 110 -13.42 -8.91 7.80
C ASN A 110 -13.54 -7.52 7.15
N ASN A 111 -13.62 -6.44 7.95
CA ASN A 111 -13.68 -5.08 7.44
C ASN A 111 -12.47 -4.70 6.60
N ILE A 112 -11.25 -5.09 6.99
CA ILE A 112 -10.03 -4.83 6.22
C ILE A 112 -9.82 -5.84 5.07
N LEU A 113 -10.36 -7.07 5.19
CA LEU A 113 -10.32 -8.06 4.11
C LEU A 113 -11.20 -7.69 2.91
N CYS A 114 -12.34 -7.06 3.15
CA CYS A 114 -13.33 -6.77 2.11
C CYS A 114 -13.20 -5.38 1.48
N LYS A 115 -12.27 -4.54 1.98
CA LYS A 115 -12.05 -3.17 1.50
C LYS A 115 -10.68 -3.03 0.87
N HIS A 116 -10.58 -2.08 -0.05
CA HIS A 116 -9.35 -1.77 -0.77
C HIS A 116 -9.01 -0.30 -0.59
N PHE A 117 -7.72 0.00 -0.60
CA PHE A 117 -7.18 1.31 -0.91
C PHE A 117 -7.07 1.48 -2.42
N ASP A 118 -7.42 2.66 -2.94
CA ASP A 118 -7.34 2.94 -4.38
C ASP A 118 -5.89 2.92 -4.84
N TYR A 119 -5.00 3.60 -4.11
CA TYR A 119 -3.55 3.52 -4.29
C TYR A 119 -2.80 3.45 -2.97
N VAL A 120 -1.72 2.68 -2.99
CA VAL A 120 -0.71 2.64 -1.92
C VAL A 120 0.63 2.99 -2.54
N ILE A 121 1.25 4.03 -2.01
CA ILE A 121 2.62 4.43 -2.35
C ILE A 121 3.55 3.68 -1.40
N CYS A 122 4.53 2.99 -1.98
CA CYS A 122 5.53 2.28 -1.22
C CYS A 122 6.92 2.87 -1.43
N ASP A 123 7.77 2.73 -0.42
CA ASP A 123 9.21 2.97 -0.53
C ASP A 123 9.81 2.11 -1.67
N LYS A 124 10.79 2.69 -2.39
CA LYS A 124 11.41 2.08 -3.57
C LYS A 124 12.31 0.89 -3.29
N LEU A 125 12.87 0.80 -2.08
CA LEU A 125 13.79 -0.27 -1.73
C LEU A 125 13.09 -1.36 -0.93
N LYS A 126 12.26 -0.97 0.05
CA LYS A 126 11.64 -1.90 1.01
C LYS A 126 10.22 -2.33 0.64
N PHE A 127 9.57 -1.67 -0.32
CA PHE A 127 8.13 -1.84 -0.59
C PHE A 127 7.22 -1.56 0.62
N GLU A 128 7.73 -0.85 1.63
CA GLU A 128 6.97 -0.46 2.80
C GLU A 128 5.92 0.60 2.43
N PRO A 129 4.65 0.46 2.83
CA PRO A 129 3.62 1.48 2.61
C PRO A 129 3.97 2.78 3.32
N ILE A 130 4.02 3.89 2.58
CA ILE A 130 4.34 5.22 3.14
C ILE A 130 3.20 6.24 3.00
N LEU A 131 2.23 5.98 2.11
CA LEU A 131 1.08 6.85 1.88
C LEU A 131 -0.05 6.08 1.20
N VAL A 132 -1.27 6.30 1.64
CA VAL A 132 -2.49 5.91 0.94
C VAL A 132 -3.05 7.11 0.17
N VAL A 133 -3.48 6.88 -1.06
CA VAL A 133 -4.23 7.87 -1.86
C VAL A 133 -5.60 7.29 -2.20
N GLU A 134 -6.67 8.01 -1.83
CA GLU A 134 -8.07 7.67 -2.13
C GLU A 134 -8.66 8.68 -3.10
N LEU A 135 -9.50 8.21 -4.03
CA LEU A 135 -10.25 9.04 -4.96
C LEU A 135 -11.70 9.22 -4.51
N ASP A 136 -12.12 10.46 -4.28
CA ASP A 136 -13.48 10.79 -3.86
C ASP A 136 -14.30 11.31 -5.04
N ASP A 137 -15.42 10.64 -5.34
CA ASP A 137 -16.40 11.12 -6.33
C ASP A 137 -17.54 11.89 -5.61
N PRO A 138 -17.61 13.22 -5.76
CA PRO A 138 -18.63 14.04 -5.09
C PRO A 138 -20.06 13.70 -5.54
N LYS A 139 -20.23 13.01 -6.67
CA LYS A 139 -21.56 12.65 -7.21
C LYS A 139 -22.22 11.48 -6.48
N HIS A 140 -21.50 10.82 -5.57
CA HIS A 140 -21.96 9.63 -4.85
C HIS A 140 -21.99 9.83 -3.32
N GLN A 141 -22.52 10.97 -2.85
CA GLN A 141 -22.77 11.22 -1.42
C GLN A 141 -23.90 10.35 -0.85
N TRP A 142 -23.58 9.12 -0.49
CA TRP A 142 -24.48 8.19 0.18
C TRP A 142 -23.95 7.95 1.59
N GLU A 143 -24.83 7.92 2.61
CA GLU A 143 -24.45 7.77 4.03
C GLU A 143 -23.51 6.58 4.29
N HIS A 144 -23.69 5.49 3.54
CA HIS A 144 -22.84 4.30 3.63
C HIS A 144 -21.39 4.55 3.20
N ARG A 145 -21.16 5.41 2.19
CA ARG A 145 -19.80 5.73 1.72
C ARG A 145 -19.04 6.53 2.77
N TRP A 146 -19.71 7.48 3.41
CA TRP A 146 -19.13 8.26 4.51
C TRP A 146 -18.63 7.38 5.67
N GLN A 147 -19.39 6.34 6.06
CA GLN A 147 -18.97 5.42 7.11
C GLN A 147 -17.72 4.62 6.72
N ILE A 148 -17.62 4.19 5.46
CA ILE A 148 -16.43 3.50 4.94
C ILE A 148 -15.22 4.43 4.93
N ASP A 149 -15.41 5.66 4.47
CA ASP A 149 -14.34 6.64 4.38
C ASP A 149 -13.79 7.00 5.76
N LYS A 150 -14.69 7.27 6.71
CA LYS A 150 -14.31 7.49 8.12
C LYS A 150 -13.58 6.29 8.72
N PHE A 151 -13.99 5.07 8.38
CA PHE A 151 -13.30 3.86 8.82
C PHE A 151 -11.88 3.78 8.27
N LYS A 152 -11.68 4.03 6.97
CA LYS A 152 -10.34 4.05 6.35
C LYS A 152 -9.44 5.09 7.00
N ASP A 153 -9.95 6.30 7.18
CA ASP A 153 -9.19 7.40 7.78
C ASP A 153 -8.73 7.03 9.19
N LYS A 154 -9.64 6.49 10.02
CA LYS A 154 -9.28 6.10 11.39
C LYS A 154 -8.33 4.92 11.44
N ALA A 155 -8.48 3.94 10.54
CA ALA A 155 -7.57 2.80 10.46
C ALA A 155 -6.15 3.24 10.07
N CYS A 156 -6.01 4.14 9.10
CA CYS A 156 -4.73 4.72 8.69
C CYS A 156 -4.10 5.57 9.80
N GLU A 157 -4.90 6.41 10.47
CA GLU A 157 -4.46 7.24 11.60
C GLU A 157 -3.84 6.38 12.72
N VAL A 158 -4.54 5.33 13.15
CA VAL A 158 -4.06 4.42 14.20
C VAL A 158 -2.80 3.66 13.77
N ALA A 159 -2.69 3.33 12.48
CA ALA A 159 -1.52 2.66 11.92
C ALA A 159 -0.32 3.60 11.69
N GLY A 160 -0.47 4.91 11.89
CA GLY A 160 0.57 5.89 11.54
C GLY A 160 0.84 5.96 10.04
N LEU A 161 -0.13 5.57 9.20
CA LEU A 161 -0.01 5.60 7.75
C LEU A 161 -0.71 6.86 7.22
N PRO A 162 -0.01 7.81 6.60
CA PRO A 162 -0.64 8.97 5.98
C PRO A 162 -1.70 8.53 4.95
N ILE A 163 -2.81 9.26 4.91
CA ILE A 163 -3.85 9.11 3.89
C ILE A 163 -4.17 10.49 3.29
N VAL A 164 -4.21 10.57 1.97
CA VAL A 164 -4.65 11.76 1.24
C VAL A 164 -5.86 11.40 0.37
N ARG A 165 -6.88 12.25 0.43
CA ARG A 165 -8.09 12.14 -0.38
C ARG A 165 -8.04 13.17 -1.50
N ILE A 166 -8.18 12.70 -2.73
CA ILE A 166 -8.16 13.54 -3.92
C ILE A 166 -9.53 13.46 -4.58
N GLU A 167 -10.17 14.61 -4.73
CA GLU A 167 -11.44 14.68 -5.46
C GLU A 167 -11.23 14.32 -6.93
N VAL A 168 -12.16 13.55 -7.48
CA VAL A 168 -12.10 13.16 -8.89
C VAL A 168 -12.48 14.34 -9.78
N GLN A 169 -11.55 14.73 -10.65
CA GLN A 169 -11.68 15.86 -11.56
C GLN A 169 -11.51 15.40 -13.01
N ASP A 170 -11.96 16.22 -13.96
CA ASP A 170 -11.77 15.93 -15.38
C ASP A 170 -10.33 16.27 -15.83
N GLU A 171 -9.69 17.25 -15.16
CA GLU A 171 -8.29 17.59 -15.29
C GLU A 171 -7.67 17.76 -13.90
N TYR A 172 -6.41 17.36 -13.74
CA TYR A 172 -5.69 17.45 -12.47
C TYR A 172 -4.51 18.43 -12.60
N ASP A 173 -4.45 19.43 -11.70
CA ASP A 173 -3.23 20.23 -11.54
C ASP A 173 -2.19 19.42 -10.76
N LYS A 174 -1.10 19.06 -11.44
CA LYS A 174 -0.01 18.28 -10.87
C LYS A 174 0.64 18.94 -9.65
N ALA A 175 0.77 20.27 -9.65
CA ALA A 175 1.38 21.01 -8.56
C ALA A 175 0.49 20.97 -7.30
N ASP A 176 -0.82 21.02 -7.48
CA ASP A 176 -1.79 20.88 -6.39
C ASP A 176 -1.76 19.46 -5.81
N ILE A 177 -1.80 18.44 -6.65
CA ILE A 177 -1.72 17.04 -6.19
C ILE A 177 -0.40 16.78 -5.45
N GLU A 178 0.72 17.28 -5.98
CA GLU A 178 2.02 17.15 -5.33
C GLU A 178 2.04 17.84 -3.95
N ARG A 179 1.45 19.03 -3.84
CA ARG A 179 1.35 19.75 -2.56
C ARG A 179 0.54 18.96 -1.53
N GLU A 180 -0.63 18.44 -1.91
CA GLU A 180 -1.47 17.66 -0.98
C GLU A 180 -0.78 16.37 -0.53
N ILE A 181 -0.09 15.68 -1.45
CA ILE A 181 0.73 14.50 -1.13
C ILE A 181 1.84 14.86 -0.14
N ARG A 182 2.60 15.94 -0.40
CA ARG A 182 3.70 16.38 0.48
C ARG A 182 3.18 16.78 1.86
N LYS A 183 2.02 17.44 1.92
CA LYS A 183 1.37 17.82 3.17
C LYS A 183 1.00 16.58 4.00
N ALA A 184 0.41 15.55 3.38
CA ALA A 184 0.07 14.31 4.06
C ALA A 184 1.29 13.55 4.57
N LEU A 185 2.35 13.45 3.75
CA LEU A 185 3.62 12.81 4.17
C LEU A 185 4.26 13.50 5.38
N ASN A 186 4.09 14.83 5.50
CA ASN A 186 4.64 15.60 6.62
C ASN A 186 3.73 15.64 7.86
N SER A 187 2.47 15.18 7.77
CA SER A 187 1.51 15.28 8.89
C SER A 187 1.64 14.16 9.92
N VAL A 188 2.34 13.06 9.60
CA VAL A 188 2.59 11.98 10.56
C VAL A 188 3.95 12.22 11.21
N PRO A 189 4.03 12.35 12.56
CA PRO A 189 5.31 12.42 13.25
C PRO A 189 6.15 11.19 12.91
N GLN A 190 7.38 11.39 12.43
CA GLN A 190 8.29 10.27 12.24
C GLN A 190 8.48 9.58 13.59
N GLN A 191 8.02 8.33 13.69
CA GLN A 191 8.27 7.51 14.87
C GLN A 191 9.79 7.34 14.97
N SER A 192 10.37 7.92 16.03
CA SER A 192 11.78 7.72 16.35
C SER A 192 11.92 6.29 16.85
N GLU A 193 12.77 5.51 16.16
CA GLU A 193 13.20 4.17 16.60
C GLU A 193 13.82 4.19 18.01
#